data_AF-A0A5C8WQX0-F1
#
_entry.id   AF-A0A5C8WQX0-F1
#
_cell.length_a   1.000
_cell.length_b   1.000
_cell.length_c   1.000
_cell.angle_alpha   90.00
_cell.angle_beta   90.00
_cell.angle_gamma   90.00
#
_symmetry.space_group_name_H-M   'P 1'
#
loop_
_entity.id
_entity.type
_entity.pdbx_description
1 polymer ?
#
loop_
_entity_poly.entity_id
_entity_poly.type
_entity_poly.pdbx_seq_one_letter_code
_entity_poly.pdbx_strand_id
1 'polypeptide(L)'
;MAMAASSIVSLSGPERERIAADLAEIACAAGEILLGHHGHDCPHVLKVDGSPSSHADLEAEQLILANLLERFPAIPVVAEETCHDVPPADRFFLVDPLDGTRDFLAGSPEFAVCIALIEGNRPVAAALAAPGVGRVWQAGVVAHEAPIEAGRPGSIRAVHTRPEPKDGLTALGSRRHGDIETEACLDALGVTERRPAGSALKFALIASGEADLYVRCGPTMEWDTAAGDHILTAAGGRVVTPTGRPIIYGRHAMAYRNGPFAALGDPALAARVALPDRGPILRPRESAGVPELTPVLRP
;
A
#
# COMPACT_ATOMS: atom_id res chain seq x y z
N MET A 1 -8.97 10.59 24.61
CA MET A 1 -9.06 11.90 23.92
C MET A 1 -10.23 11.84 22.96
N ALA A 2 -11.19 12.76 23.10
CA ALA A 2 -12.25 12.91 22.11
C ALA A 2 -11.63 13.36 20.78
N MET A 3 -11.94 12.65 19.70
CA MET A 3 -11.60 13.10 18.34
C MET A 3 -12.37 14.41 18.10
N ALA A 4 -11.67 15.49 17.77
CA ALA A 4 -12.33 16.68 17.26
C ALA A 4 -13.11 16.27 15.99
N ALA A 5 -14.41 16.61 15.93
CA ALA A 5 -15.19 16.38 14.72
C ALA A 5 -14.54 17.17 13.59
N SER A 6 -14.12 16.48 12.53
CA SER A 6 -13.53 17.12 11.36
C SER A 6 -14.53 18.13 10.78
N SER A 7 -14.04 19.34 10.53
CA SER A 7 -14.86 20.47 10.06
C SER A 7 -15.08 20.46 8.54
N ILE A 8 -14.56 19.45 7.84
CA ILE A 8 -14.64 19.35 6.38
C ILE A 8 -15.92 18.64 5.96
N VAL A 9 -16.51 19.10 4.86
CA VAL A 9 -17.62 18.40 4.21
C VAL A 9 -17.08 17.10 3.60
N SER A 10 -17.66 15.97 4.01
CA SER A 10 -17.30 14.65 3.47
C SER A 10 -17.60 14.53 1.99
N LEU A 11 -16.71 13.85 1.27
CA LEU A 11 -16.87 13.57 -0.15
C LEU A 11 -18.05 12.64 -0.41
N SER A 12 -18.87 12.96 -1.41
CA SER A 12 -19.93 12.09 -1.89
C SER A 12 -19.37 10.83 -2.58
N GLY A 13 -20.20 9.79 -2.72
CA GLY A 13 -19.83 8.58 -3.44
C GLY A 13 -19.31 8.84 -4.87
N PRO A 14 -20.02 9.63 -5.70
CA PRO A 14 -19.54 9.98 -7.04
C PRO A 14 -18.21 10.75 -7.05
N GLU A 15 -17.97 11.64 -6.08
CA GLU A 15 -16.68 12.33 -5.98
C GLU A 15 -15.55 11.37 -5.66
N ARG A 16 -15.79 10.41 -4.75
CA ARG A 16 -14.82 9.37 -4.40
C ARG A 16 -14.49 8.48 -5.60
N GLU A 17 -15.47 8.09 -6.41
CA GLU A 17 -15.23 7.30 -7.62
C GLU A 17 -14.42 8.08 -8.66
N ARG A 18 -14.74 9.36 -8.88
CA ARG A 18 -13.97 10.21 -9.80
C ARG A 18 -12.53 10.37 -9.33
N ILE A 19 -12.31 10.60 -8.04
CA ILE A 19 -10.97 10.71 -7.47
C ILE A 19 -10.22 9.38 -7.63
N ALA A 20 -10.85 8.24 -7.36
CA ALA A 20 -10.20 6.94 -7.55
C ALA A 20 -9.76 6.71 -9.01
N ALA A 21 -10.57 7.12 -9.98
CA ALA A 21 -10.21 7.11 -11.40
C ALA A 21 -9.00 8.02 -11.72
N ASP A 22 -9.01 9.25 -11.20
CA ASP A 22 -7.86 10.17 -11.33
C ASP A 22 -6.59 9.55 -10.74
N LEU A 23 -6.68 8.92 -9.56
CA LEU A 23 -5.55 8.27 -8.90
C LEU A 23 -5.02 7.06 -9.71
N ALA A 24 -5.90 6.29 -10.34
CA ALA A 24 -5.50 5.15 -11.15
C ALA A 24 -4.75 5.59 -12.42
N GLU A 25 -5.15 6.69 -13.06
CA GLU A 25 -4.39 7.27 -14.17
C GLU A 25 -2.99 7.69 -13.74
N ILE A 26 -2.87 8.37 -12.60
CA ILE A 26 -1.58 8.82 -12.07
C ILE A 26 -0.70 7.62 -11.72
N ALA A 27 -1.25 6.60 -11.06
CA ALA A 27 -0.52 5.39 -10.68
C ALA A 27 -0.03 4.61 -11.90
N CYS A 28 -0.85 4.48 -12.95
CA CYS A 28 -0.43 3.82 -14.20
C CYS A 28 0.67 4.59 -14.94
N ALA A 29 0.58 5.94 -14.99
CA ALA A 29 1.60 6.77 -15.61
C ALA A 29 2.95 6.69 -14.88
N ALA A 30 2.92 6.72 -13.54
CA ALA A 30 4.10 6.44 -12.73
C ALA A 30 4.64 5.03 -12.97
N GLY A 31 3.75 4.06 -13.16
CA GLY A 31 4.11 2.69 -13.51
C GLY A 31 4.88 2.55 -14.83
N GLU A 32 4.65 3.42 -15.81
CA GLU A 32 5.46 3.44 -17.05
C GLU A 32 6.90 3.88 -16.80
N ILE A 33 7.11 4.88 -15.94
CA ILE A 33 8.46 5.30 -15.51
C ILE A 33 9.17 4.11 -14.88
N LEU A 34 8.51 3.42 -13.94
CA LEU A 34 9.08 2.25 -13.28
C LEU A 34 9.44 1.14 -14.27
N LEU A 35 8.58 0.84 -15.25
CA LEU A 35 8.86 -0.14 -16.29
C LEU A 35 10.07 0.26 -17.15
N GLY A 36 10.30 1.55 -17.39
CA GLY A 36 11.49 2.04 -18.10
C GLY A 36 12.81 1.76 -17.37
N HIS A 37 12.77 1.69 -16.03
CA HIS A 37 13.92 1.35 -15.20
C HIS A 37 14.02 -0.15 -14.87
N HIS A 38 12.92 -0.90 -14.99
CA HIS A 38 12.85 -2.29 -14.56
C HIS A 38 13.76 -3.21 -15.39
N GLY A 39 14.52 -4.08 -14.72
CA GLY A 39 15.46 -4.98 -15.40
C GLY A 39 16.75 -4.34 -15.91
N HIS A 40 16.94 -3.05 -15.65
CA HIS A 40 18.16 -2.30 -15.95
C HIS A 40 18.96 -1.99 -14.68
N ASP A 41 20.20 -1.51 -14.85
CA ASP A 41 20.99 -1.03 -13.72
C ASP A 41 20.42 0.31 -13.23
N CYS A 42 19.66 0.27 -12.13
CA CYS A 42 18.99 1.42 -11.56
C CYS A 42 19.80 1.94 -10.35
N PRO A 43 20.33 3.18 -10.42
CA PRO A 43 21.06 3.77 -9.31
C PRO A 43 20.20 3.80 -8.05
N HIS A 44 20.78 3.39 -6.91
CA HIS A 44 20.08 3.34 -5.64
C HIS A 44 21.02 3.57 -4.46
N VAL A 45 20.42 3.97 -3.34
CA VAL A 45 21.08 4.14 -2.04
C VAL A 45 20.34 3.34 -0.97
N LEU A 46 21.02 3.05 0.13
CA LEU A 46 20.38 2.47 1.32
C LEU A 46 20.00 3.59 2.29
N LYS A 47 18.72 3.62 2.67
CA LYS A 47 18.20 4.46 3.75
C LYS A 47 18.80 4.00 5.10
N VAL A 48 18.65 4.82 6.14
CA VAL A 48 19.18 4.56 7.49
C VAL A 48 18.69 3.22 8.06
N ASP A 49 17.48 2.79 7.72
CA ASP A 49 16.92 1.51 8.17
C ASP A 49 17.31 0.31 7.29
N GLY A 50 18.13 0.53 6.25
CA GLY A 50 18.63 -0.49 5.33
C GLY A 50 17.66 -0.85 4.19
N SER A 51 16.55 -0.13 4.06
CA SER A 51 15.70 -0.22 2.85
C SER A 51 16.36 0.51 1.67
N PRO A 52 16.25 0.00 0.43
CA PRO A 52 16.77 0.71 -0.74
C PRO A 52 15.81 1.82 -1.19
N SER A 53 16.36 2.91 -1.72
CA SER A 53 15.67 3.95 -2.51
C SER A 53 16.40 4.09 -3.83
N SER A 54 15.70 4.01 -4.95
CA SER A 54 16.28 4.08 -6.29
C SER A 54 15.87 5.34 -7.04
N HIS A 55 16.57 5.61 -8.15
CA HIS A 55 16.21 6.69 -9.06
C HIS A 55 14.78 6.52 -9.60
N ALA A 56 14.32 5.28 -9.78
CA ALA A 56 12.96 4.99 -10.23
C ALA A 56 11.91 5.45 -9.19
N ASP A 57 12.17 5.27 -7.88
CA ASP A 57 11.28 5.75 -6.81
C ASP A 57 11.13 7.28 -6.90
N LEU A 58 12.25 8.00 -7.04
CA LEU A 58 12.28 9.47 -7.07
C LEU A 58 11.58 10.04 -8.31
N GLU A 59 11.81 9.46 -9.49
CA GLU A 59 11.21 9.93 -10.74
C GLU A 59 9.71 9.65 -10.77
N ALA A 60 9.29 8.47 -10.29
CA ALA A 60 7.87 8.15 -10.13
C ALA A 60 7.19 9.09 -9.13
N GLU A 61 7.81 9.35 -7.97
CA GLU A 61 7.26 10.29 -6.98
C GLU A 61 7.11 11.69 -7.56
N GLN A 62 8.10 12.18 -8.31
CA GLN A 62 8.03 13.50 -8.95
C GLN A 62 6.82 13.63 -9.89
N LEU A 63 6.56 12.61 -10.72
CA LEU A 63 5.39 12.60 -11.60
C LEU A 63 4.08 12.59 -10.80
N ILE A 64 4.01 11.76 -9.75
CA ILE A 64 2.82 11.65 -8.89
C ILE A 64 2.52 12.99 -8.22
N LEU A 65 3.52 13.61 -7.59
CA LEU A 65 3.37 14.89 -6.89
C LEU A 65 2.92 16.01 -7.85
N ALA A 66 3.50 16.08 -9.04
CA ALA A 66 3.11 17.08 -10.04
C ALA A 66 1.63 16.93 -10.45
N ASN A 67 1.19 15.70 -10.73
CA ASN A 67 -0.20 15.43 -11.12
C ASN A 67 -1.20 15.66 -9.97
N LEU A 68 -0.84 15.25 -8.74
CA LEU A 68 -1.69 15.49 -7.57
C LEU A 68 -1.83 16.99 -7.29
N LEU A 69 -0.76 17.77 -7.42
CA LEU A 69 -0.80 19.22 -7.27
C LEU A 69 -1.67 19.89 -8.34
N GLU A 70 -1.60 19.43 -9.58
CA GLU A 70 -2.42 19.95 -10.69
C GLU A 70 -3.91 19.67 -10.49
N ARG A 71 -4.27 18.43 -10.15
CA ARG A 71 -5.68 17.99 -10.03
C ARG A 71 -6.32 18.33 -8.69
N PHE A 72 -5.52 18.37 -7.61
CA PHE A 72 -5.98 18.50 -6.22
C PHE A 72 -5.14 19.50 -5.42
N PRO A 73 -5.00 20.77 -5.86
CA PRO A 73 -4.03 21.72 -5.31
C PRO A 73 -4.20 22.07 -3.82
N ALA A 74 -5.37 21.78 -3.23
CA ALA A 74 -5.67 22.07 -1.83
C ALA A 74 -5.41 20.88 -0.88
N ILE A 75 -5.06 19.71 -1.40
CA ILE A 75 -4.87 18.49 -0.60
C ILE A 75 -3.37 18.21 -0.47
N PRO A 76 -2.80 18.26 0.75
CA PRO A 76 -1.38 17.98 0.96
C PRO A 76 -1.06 16.50 0.71
N VAL A 77 0.21 16.23 0.41
CA VAL A 77 0.73 14.87 0.17
C VAL A 77 1.74 14.51 1.25
N VAL A 78 1.67 13.28 1.72
CA VAL A 78 2.69 12.58 2.50
C VAL A 78 3.19 11.42 1.63
N ALA A 79 4.43 11.50 1.17
CA ALA A 79 5.05 10.52 0.29
C ALA A 79 6.35 9.97 0.89
N GLU A 80 6.68 8.73 0.54
CA GLU A 80 7.80 7.99 1.13
C GLU A 80 9.17 8.71 0.98
N GLU A 81 9.51 9.17 -0.22
CA GLU A 81 10.88 9.57 -0.51
C GLU A 81 11.18 11.00 -0.07
N THR A 82 10.33 11.97 -0.42
CA THR A 82 10.66 13.40 -0.24
C THR A 82 9.87 14.15 0.83
N CYS A 83 8.70 13.66 1.27
CA CYS A 83 7.81 14.42 2.16
C CYS A 83 7.13 13.61 3.29
N HIS A 84 7.83 12.59 3.82
CA HIS A 84 7.29 11.67 4.83
C HIS A 84 7.13 12.25 6.25
N ASP A 85 7.64 13.45 6.56
CA ASP A 85 7.55 14.08 7.90
C ASP A 85 6.54 15.24 7.96
N VAL A 86 5.69 15.39 6.94
CA VAL A 86 4.62 16.40 6.91
C VAL A 86 3.49 16.01 7.89
N PRO A 87 3.01 16.90 8.77
CA PRO A 87 1.84 16.63 9.59
C PRO A 87 0.57 16.44 8.74
N PRO A 88 -0.30 15.48 9.06
CA PRO A 88 -1.48 15.20 8.26
C PRO A 88 -2.53 16.30 8.46
N ALA A 89 -3.18 16.70 7.38
CA ALA A 89 -4.40 17.50 7.42
C ALA A 89 -5.63 16.60 7.62
N ASP A 90 -6.81 17.18 7.81
CA ASP A 90 -8.07 16.42 7.85
C ASP A 90 -8.32 15.62 6.57
N ARG A 91 -7.75 16.06 5.44
CA ARG A 91 -7.74 15.34 4.16
C ARG A 91 -6.35 15.45 3.54
N PHE A 92 -5.72 14.33 3.20
CA PHE A 92 -4.36 14.27 2.67
C PHE A 92 -4.14 13.02 1.84
N PHE A 93 -3.14 13.04 0.95
CA PHE A 93 -2.71 11.85 0.21
C PHE A 93 -1.59 11.11 0.95
N LEU A 94 -1.65 9.78 0.93
CA LEU A 94 -0.52 8.89 1.20
C LEU A 94 -0.04 8.29 -0.11
N VAL A 95 1.26 8.37 -0.37
CA VAL A 95 1.89 7.92 -1.62
C VAL A 95 3.09 7.02 -1.31
N ASP A 96 3.08 5.84 -1.91
CA ASP A 96 4.28 5.03 -2.12
C ASP A 96 4.53 4.95 -3.64
N PRO A 97 5.57 5.61 -4.15
CA PRO A 97 5.86 5.64 -5.58
C PRO A 97 6.35 4.29 -6.12
N LEU A 98 6.90 3.42 -5.26
CA LEU A 98 7.41 2.10 -5.61
C LEU A 98 7.41 1.17 -4.38
N ASP A 99 6.25 0.59 -4.08
CA ASP A 99 6.15 -0.47 -3.08
C ASP A 99 6.89 -1.71 -3.61
N GLY A 100 7.90 -2.15 -2.86
CA GLY A 100 8.72 -3.29 -3.21
C GLY A 100 10.02 -2.96 -3.95
N THR A 101 10.63 -1.79 -3.74
CA THR A 101 11.93 -1.36 -4.32
C THR A 101 13.00 -2.46 -4.33
N ARG A 102 13.10 -3.25 -3.25
CA ARG A 102 14.06 -4.38 -3.19
C ARG A 102 13.76 -5.49 -4.19
N ASP A 103 12.48 -5.84 -4.36
CA ASP A 103 12.05 -6.85 -5.33
C ASP A 103 12.14 -6.30 -6.75
N PHE A 104 11.83 -5.02 -6.95
CA PHE A 104 12.02 -4.27 -8.20
C PHE A 104 13.49 -4.31 -8.67
N LEU A 105 14.43 -3.91 -7.81
CA LEU A 105 15.87 -3.93 -8.11
C LEU A 105 16.41 -5.35 -8.36
N ALA A 106 15.72 -6.37 -7.86
CA ALA A 106 16.05 -7.76 -8.11
C ALA A 106 15.34 -8.35 -9.36
N GLY A 107 14.69 -7.50 -10.17
CA GLY A 107 14.02 -7.89 -11.41
C GLY A 107 12.67 -8.58 -11.24
N SER A 108 12.09 -8.58 -10.04
CA SER A 108 10.73 -9.12 -9.85
C SER A 108 9.70 -8.20 -10.51
N PRO A 109 8.69 -8.74 -11.21
CA PRO A 109 7.61 -7.93 -11.79
C PRO A 109 6.56 -7.48 -10.76
N GLU A 110 6.66 -7.92 -9.51
CA GLU A 110 5.65 -7.69 -8.48
C GLU A 110 6.01 -6.53 -7.54
N PHE A 111 5.99 -5.35 -8.11
CA PHE A 111 6.07 -4.06 -7.43
C PHE A 111 4.82 -3.24 -7.75
N ALA A 112 4.53 -2.23 -6.94
CA ALA A 112 3.32 -1.44 -7.11
C ALA A 112 3.53 0.06 -6.86
N VAL A 113 2.68 0.88 -7.48
CA VAL A 113 2.47 2.29 -7.11
C VAL A 113 1.21 2.35 -6.26
N CYS A 114 1.30 2.93 -5.06
CA CYS A 114 0.16 3.04 -4.13
C CYS A 114 -0.19 4.50 -3.89
N ILE A 115 -1.46 4.87 -4.12
CA ILE A 115 -1.95 6.23 -3.84
C ILE A 115 -3.29 6.13 -3.13
N ALA A 116 -3.41 6.75 -1.96
CA ALA A 116 -4.65 6.79 -1.19
C ALA A 116 -4.98 8.21 -0.73
N LEU A 117 -6.23 8.61 -0.90
CA LEU A 117 -6.80 9.79 -0.27
C LEU A 117 -7.38 9.41 1.09
N ILE A 118 -6.85 10.01 2.15
CA ILE A 118 -7.33 9.86 3.52
C ILE A 118 -8.30 11.00 3.86
N GLU A 119 -9.41 10.69 4.51
CA GLU A 119 -10.31 11.65 5.15
C GLU A 119 -10.47 11.28 6.63
N GLY A 120 -10.13 12.21 7.52
CA GLY A 120 -9.97 11.95 8.95
C GLY A 120 -8.84 10.96 9.20
N ASN A 121 -9.18 9.68 9.39
CA ASN A 121 -8.21 8.63 9.67
C ASN A 121 -8.43 7.34 8.87
N ARG A 122 -9.28 7.39 7.81
CA ARG A 122 -9.58 6.26 6.94
C ARG A 122 -9.43 6.68 5.48
N PRO A 123 -8.98 5.78 4.60
CA PRO A 123 -8.98 6.05 3.18
C PRO A 123 -10.41 6.13 2.65
N VAL A 124 -10.62 6.98 1.66
CA VAL A 124 -11.93 7.21 1.00
C VAL A 124 -11.87 7.05 -0.51
N ALA A 125 -10.69 7.17 -1.10
CA ALA A 125 -10.42 6.82 -2.50
C ALA A 125 -8.99 6.30 -2.61
N ALA A 126 -8.73 5.33 -3.49
CA ALA A 126 -7.39 4.78 -3.66
C ALA A 126 -7.19 4.16 -5.05
N ALA A 127 -5.91 4.07 -5.43
CA ALA A 127 -5.44 3.27 -6.55
C ALA A 127 -4.16 2.50 -6.18
N LEU A 128 -4.02 1.31 -6.76
CA LEU A 128 -2.84 0.46 -6.68
C LEU A 128 -2.56 -0.07 -8.08
N ALA A 129 -1.47 0.39 -8.70
CA ALA A 129 -1.03 -0.09 -10.01
C ALA A 129 0.14 -1.06 -9.84
N ALA A 130 0.03 -2.28 -10.39
CA ALA A 130 1.12 -3.25 -10.47
C ALA A 130 1.56 -3.39 -11.93
N PRO A 131 2.41 -2.47 -12.44
CA PRO A 131 2.71 -2.37 -13.87
C PRO A 131 3.47 -3.57 -14.42
N GLY A 132 4.37 -4.20 -13.64
CA GLY A 132 5.04 -5.44 -14.05
C GLY A 132 4.09 -6.64 -14.19
N VAL A 133 2.91 -6.58 -13.56
CA VAL A 133 1.82 -7.57 -13.69
C VAL A 133 0.77 -7.12 -14.72
N GLY A 134 0.81 -5.86 -15.17
CA GLY A 134 -0.13 -5.30 -16.14
C GLY A 134 -1.54 -5.05 -15.60
N ARG A 135 -1.70 -4.83 -14.29
CA ARG A 135 -3.00 -4.66 -13.62
C ARG A 135 -3.02 -3.44 -12.72
N VAL A 136 -4.17 -2.76 -12.68
CA VAL A 136 -4.45 -1.66 -11.74
C VAL A 136 -5.77 -1.92 -11.04
N TRP A 137 -5.81 -1.57 -9.75
CA TRP A 137 -7.01 -1.60 -8.93
C TRP A 137 -7.31 -0.21 -8.42
N GLN A 138 -8.59 0.12 -8.32
CA GLN A 138 -9.05 1.40 -7.80
C GLN A 138 -10.34 1.22 -6.99
N ALA A 139 -10.56 2.11 -6.03
CA ALA A 139 -11.80 2.11 -5.28
C ALA A 139 -12.18 3.52 -4.82
N GLY A 140 -13.35 3.99 -5.21
CA GLY A 140 -14.07 5.06 -4.52
C GLY A 140 -14.95 4.44 -3.45
N VAL A 141 -16.15 4.01 -3.84
CA VAL A 141 -17.11 3.23 -3.04
C VAL A 141 -17.02 1.75 -3.39
N VAL A 142 -16.88 1.42 -4.68
CA VAL A 142 -16.79 0.07 -5.21
C VAL A 142 -15.37 -0.20 -5.70
N ALA A 143 -14.83 -1.37 -5.37
CA ALA A 143 -13.54 -1.81 -5.88
C ALA A 143 -13.65 -2.29 -7.33
N HIS A 144 -12.72 -1.83 -8.16
CA HIS A 144 -12.59 -2.24 -9.56
C HIS A 144 -11.15 -2.65 -9.86
N GLU A 145 -10.99 -3.49 -10.87
CA GLU A 145 -9.70 -3.73 -11.51
C GLU A 145 -9.77 -3.45 -13.02
N ALA A 146 -8.64 -3.15 -13.63
CA ALA A 146 -8.47 -3.01 -15.07
C ALA A 146 -7.07 -3.50 -15.51
N PRO A 147 -6.91 -3.91 -16.79
CA PRO A 147 -5.58 -4.03 -17.38
C PRO A 147 -4.92 -2.65 -17.46
N ILE A 148 -3.58 -2.61 -17.50
CA ILE A 148 -2.82 -1.41 -17.82
C ILE A 148 -2.49 -1.41 -19.31
N GLU A 149 -2.92 -0.36 -20.01
CA GLU A 149 -2.77 -0.20 -21.46
C GLU A 149 -2.06 1.13 -21.74
N ALA A 150 -0.79 1.07 -22.18
CA ALA A 150 0.04 2.26 -22.47
C ALA A 150 -0.05 3.32 -21.35
N GLY A 151 0.24 2.89 -20.12
CA GLY A 151 0.29 3.77 -18.94
C GLY A 151 -1.05 4.27 -18.45
N ARG A 152 -2.16 3.67 -18.91
CA ARG A 152 -3.50 4.07 -18.50
C ARG A 152 -4.32 2.86 -18.06
N PRO A 153 -5.28 3.04 -17.13
CA PRO A 153 -6.29 2.01 -16.86
C PRO A 153 -7.11 1.73 -18.13
N GLY A 154 -7.25 0.46 -18.49
CA GLY A 154 -8.17 -0.01 -19.53
C GLY A 154 -9.61 -0.12 -19.02
N SER A 155 -10.37 -1.07 -19.58
CA SER A 155 -11.75 -1.31 -19.17
C SER A 155 -11.84 -1.87 -17.74
N ILE A 156 -12.61 -1.18 -16.88
CA ILE A 156 -12.79 -1.57 -15.48
C ILE A 156 -13.82 -2.70 -15.33
N ARG A 157 -13.58 -3.60 -14.38
CA ARG A 157 -14.55 -4.58 -13.88
C ARG A 157 -14.61 -4.53 -12.36
N ALA A 158 -15.80 -4.69 -11.79
CA ALA A 158 -15.94 -4.77 -10.33
C ALA A 158 -15.25 -6.04 -9.80
N VAL A 159 -14.66 -5.94 -8.61
CA VAL A 159 -14.03 -7.05 -7.90
C VAL A 159 -14.61 -7.23 -6.51
N HIS A 160 -14.64 -8.47 -6.07
CA HIS A 160 -15.16 -8.85 -4.77
C HIS A 160 -14.28 -9.93 -4.16
N THR A 161 -14.11 -9.84 -2.84
CA THR A 161 -13.55 -10.90 -2.02
C THR A 161 -14.40 -12.16 -2.07
N ARG A 162 -13.84 -13.29 -1.64
CA ARG A 162 -14.55 -14.56 -1.51
C ARG A 162 -14.73 -14.94 -0.03
N PRO A 163 -15.80 -15.68 0.32
CA PRO A 163 -15.93 -16.26 1.66
C PRO A 163 -14.86 -17.32 1.92
N GLU A 164 -14.64 -17.68 3.18
CA GLU A 164 -13.71 -18.74 3.56
C GLU A 164 -13.97 -20.04 2.75
N PRO A 165 -12.98 -20.52 1.98
CA PRO A 165 -13.11 -21.75 1.20
C PRO A 165 -13.16 -22.99 2.09
N LYS A 166 -13.97 -23.97 1.69
CA LYS A 166 -14.11 -25.24 2.43
C LYS A 166 -12.86 -26.11 2.39
N ASP A 167 -12.04 -25.97 1.34
CA ASP A 167 -10.85 -26.78 1.10
C ASP A 167 -9.58 -26.19 1.74
N GLY A 168 -9.73 -25.12 2.53
CA GLY A 168 -8.67 -24.49 3.32
C GLY A 168 -8.19 -23.15 2.76
N LEU A 169 -7.59 -22.35 3.64
CA LEU A 169 -7.20 -20.96 3.37
C LEU A 169 -5.87 -20.86 2.60
N THR A 170 -5.83 -20.01 1.57
CA THR A 170 -4.62 -19.56 0.88
C THR A 170 -4.17 -18.22 1.46
N ALA A 171 -3.00 -18.20 2.11
CA ALA A 171 -2.37 -16.99 2.60
C ALA A 171 -1.32 -16.45 1.62
N LEU A 172 -1.29 -15.13 1.46
CA LEU A 172 -0.22 -14.46 0.74
C LEU A 172 0.90 -14.05 1.69
N GLY A 173 2.12 -14.46 1.37
CA GLY A 173 3.34 -14.18 2.14
C GLY A 173 4.35 -13.32 1.36
N SER A 174 5.31 -12.76 2.08
CA SER A 174 6.48 -12.10 1.47
C SER A 174 7.43 -13.14 0.90
N ARG A 175 8.02 -12.89 -0.28
CA ARG A 175 9.08 -13.75 -0.86
C ARG A 175 10.32 -13.85 0.01
N ARG A 176 10.69 -12.74 0.67
CA ARG A 176 12.00 -12.58 1.30
C ARG A 176 11.95 -12.29 2.79
N HIS A 177 10.75 -12.05 3.34
CA HIS A 177 10.58 -11.54 4.71
C HIS A 177 9.40 -12.21 5.42
N GLY A 178 9.47 -13.52 5.61
CA GLY A 178 8.65 -14.19 6.62
C GLY A 178 9.27 -13.95 7.99
N ASP A 179 8.52 -13.35 8.91
CA ASP A 179 8.91 -13.27 10.33
C ASP A 179 8.19 -14.37 11.12
N ILE A 180 8.84 -14.87 12.18
CA ILE A 180 8.37 -16.02 12.98
C ILE A 180 6.95 -15.79 13.51
N GLU A 181 6.58 -14.55 13.83
CA GLU A 181 5.28 -14.24 14.40
C GLU A 181 4.20 -14.23 13.34
N THR A 182 4.49 -13.71 12.14
CA THR A 182 3.62 -13.87 10.98
C THR A 182 3.38 -15.35 10.69
N GLU A 183 4.42 -16.19 10.68
CA GLU A 183 4.27 -17.63 10.44
C GLU A 183 3.38 -18.29 11.50
N ALA A 184 3.59 -17.98 12.78
CA ALA A 184 2.78 -18.50 13.88
C ALA A 184 1.31 -18.08 13.81
N CYS A 185 1.02 -16.85 13.39
CA CYS A 185 -0.36 -16.38 13.17
C CYS A 185 -1.04 -17.18 12.05
N LEU A 186 -0.33 -17.44 10.95
CA LEU A 186 -0.83 -18.19 9.80
C LEU A 186 -1.09 -19.66 10.16
N ASP A 187 -0.21 -20.29 10.94
CA ASP A 187 -0.40 -21.65 11.43
C ASP A 187 -1.63 -21.77 12.34
N ALA A 188 -1.84 -20.80 13.24
CA ALA A 188 -3.00 -20.76 14.14
C ALA A 188 -4.34 -20.62 13.39
N LEU A 189 -4.33 -20.02 12.19
CA LEU A 189 -5.52 -19.89 11.35
C LEU A 189 -5.87 -21.16 10.57
N GLY A 190 -4.95 -22.14 10.51
CA GLY A 190 -5.12 -23.36 9.72
C GLY A 190 -4.96 -23.12 8.22
N VAL A 191 -4.06 -22.21 7.83
CA VAL A 191 -3.71 -21.96 6.42
C VAL A 191 -3.18 -23.22 5.76
N THR A 192 -3.74 -23.60 4.62
CA THR A 192 -3.35 -24.81 3.87
C THR A 192 -2.37 -24.52 2.75
N GLU A 193 -2.38 -23.29 2.21
CA GLU A 193 -1.48 -22.88 1.14
C GLU A 193 -0.83 -21.52 1.45
N ARG A 194 0.49 -21.43 1.23
CA ARG A 194 1.26 -20.19 1.33
C ARG A 194 1.77 -19.80 -0.07
N ARG A 195 1.30 -18.68 -0.61
CA ARG A 195 1.70 -18.18 -1.93
C ARG A 195 2.50 -16.88 -1.80
N PRO A 196 3.73 -16.81 -2.34
CA PRO A 196 4.49 -15.57 -2.30
C PRO A 196 3.87 -14.50 -3.22
N ALA A 197 3.85 -13.25 -2.75
CA ALA A 197 3.44 -12.10 -3.56
C ALA A 197 4.12 -10.78 -3.08
N GLY A 198 4.29 -9.84 -4.02
CA GLY A 198 4.77 -8.47 -3.80
C GLY A 198 4.00 -7.73 -2.72
N SER A 199 4.61 -6.72 -2.08
CA SER A 199 4.19 -6.16 -0.79
C SER A 199 2.71 -5.73 -0.76
N ALA A 200 2.34 -4.64 -1.41
CA ALA A 200 0.97 -4.11 -1.47
C ALA A 200 0.06 -4.90 -2.43
N LEU A 201 0.62 -5.56 -3.45
CA LEU A 201 -0.13 -6.40 -4.40
C LEU A 201 -0.99 -7.46 -3.69
N LYS A 202 -0.58 -7.92 -2.50
CA LYS A 202 -1.35 -8.86 -1.68
C LYS A 202 -2.76 -8.40 -1.38
N PHE A 203 -2.97 -7.12 -1.06
CA PHE A 203 -4.30 -6.59 -0.79
C PHE A 203 -5.21 -6.71 -2.02
N ALA A 204 -4.68 -6.35 -3.18
CA ALA A 204 -5.40 -6.35 -4.43
C ALA A 204 -5.76 -7.77 -4.90
N LEU A 205 -4.86 -8.73 -4.73
CA LEU A 205 -5.13 -10.14 -5.03
C LEU A 205 -6.23 -10.72 -4.13
N ILE A 206 -6.26 -10.35 -2.84
CA ILE A 206 -7.36 -10.74 -1.94
C ILE A 206 -8.66 -10.05 -2.35
N ALA A 207 -8.61 -8.76 -2.70
CA ALA A 207 -9.76 -7.99 -3.17
C ALA A 207 -10.38 -8.59 -4.45
N SER A 208 -9.57 -9.18 -5.32
CA SER A 208 -10.00 -9.92 -6.52
C SER A 208 -10.42 -11.38 -6.25
N GLY A 209 -10.43 -11.82 -4.98
CA GLY A 209 -10.81 -13.18 -4.60
C GLY A 209 -9.80 -14.24 -5.04
N GLU A 210 -8.52 -13.88 -5.24
CA GLU A 210 -7.44 -14.78 -5.67
C GLU A 210 -6.66 -15.38 -4.48
N ALA A 211 -6.90 -14.90 -3.27
CA ALA A 211 -6.38 -15.43 -2.01
C ALA A 211 -7.31 -15.02 -0.86
N ASP A 212 -7.09 -15.60 0.33
CA ASP A 212 -8.00 -15.40 1.47
C ASP A 212 -7.47 -14.42 2.50
N LEU A 213 -6.16 -14.38 2.74
CA LEU A 213 -5.59 -13.53 3.77
C LEU A 213 -4.12 -13.18 3.57
N TYR A 214 -3.70 -12.10 4.23
CA TYR A 214 -2.32 -11.67 4.35
C TYR A 214 -2.12 -11.14 5.77
N VAL A 215 -1.20 -11.78 6.52
CA VAL A 215 -0.80 -11.34 7.86
C VAL A 215 0.58 -10.71 7.80
N ARG A 216 0.79 -9.63 8.56
CA ARG A 216 2.08 -8.96 8.68
C ARG A 216 2.31 -8.49 10.11
N CYS A 217 3.32 -9.05 10.77
CA CYS A 217 3.77 -8.64 12.10
C CYS A 217 5.07 -7.80 12.07
N GLY A 218 5.87 -7.94 11.00
CA GLY A 218 7.01 -7.08 10.72
C GLY A 218 6.64 -5.64 10.33
N PRO A 219 7.61 -4.71 10.30
CA PRO A 219 7.36 -3.29 10.06
C PRO A 219 6.79 -3.04 8.66
N THR A 220 5.87 -2.09 8.57
CA THR A 220 5.37 -1.43 7.35
C THR A 220 5.06 0.03 7.66
N MET A 221 4.90 0.83 6.62
CA MET A 221 4.49 2.22 6.67
C MET A 221 3.04 2.37 6.23
N GLU A 222 2.42 3.48 6.63
CA GLU A 222 1.03 3.79 6.29
C GLU A 222 0.81 3.86 4.77
N TRP A 223 1.78 4.38 4.01
CA TRP A 223 1.72 4.43 2.54
C TRP A 223 1.76 3.04 1.88
N ASP A 224 2.44 2.04 2.45
CA ASP A 224 2.42 0.64 1.97
C ASP A 224 1.02 -0.02 2.04
N THR A 225 0.13 0.52 2.89
CA THR A 225 -1.09 -0.20 3.30
C THR A 225 -2.38 0.55 3.01
N ALA A 226 -2.37 1.89 2.96
CA ALA A 226 -3.58 2.70 2.85
C ALA A 226 -4.40 2.41 1.59
N ALA A 227 -3.73 2.32 0.43
CA ALA A 227 -4.41 2.01 -0.83
C ALA A 227 -4.99 0.59 -0.82
N GLY A 228 -4.19 -0.38 -0.38
CA GLY A 228 -4.59 -1.78 -0.27
C GLY A 228 -5.76 -2.01 0.70
N ASP A 229 -5.74 -1.37 1.88
CA ASP A 229 -6.85 -1.43 2.87
C ASP A 229 -8.16 -0.94 2.25
N HIS A 230 -8.12 0.20 1.56
CA HIS A 230 -9.33 0.77 0.96
C HIS A 230 -9.91 -0.13 -0.13
N ILE A 231 -9.05 -0.58 -1.06
CA ILE A 231 -9.45 -1.45 -2.17
C ILE A 231 -10.03 -2.76 -1.64
N LEU A 232 -9.37 -3.38 -0.66
CA LEU A 232 -9.87 -4.61 -0.04
C LEU A 232 -11.20 -4.40 0.69
N THR A 233 -11.32 -3.31 1.45
CA THR A 233 -12.56 -3.00 2.19
C THR A 233 -13.72 -2.73 1.23
N ALA A 234 -13.48 -1.99 0.14
CA ALA A 234 -14.48 -1.74 -0.90
C ALA A 234 -14.89 -3.01 -1.68
N ALA A 235 -14.01 -4.02 -1.72
CA ALA A 235 -14.30 -5.35 -2.27
C ALA A 235 -15.02 -6.29 -1.29
N GLY A 236 -15.35 -5.83 -0.07
CA GLY A 236 -16.05 -6.60 0.96
C GLY A 236 -15.16 -7.27 2.01
N GLY A 237 -13.84 -7.12 1.90
CA GLY A 237 -12.89 -7.61 2.88
C GLY A 237 -12.69 -6.66 4.06
N ARG A 238 -11.64 -6.92 4.85
CA ARG A 238 -11.30 -6.10 6.01
C ARG A 238 -9.82 -6.16 6.37
N VAL A 239 -9.25 -5.04 6.78
CA VAL A 239 -7.94 -4.98 7.44
C VAL A 239 -8.11 -4.71 8.93
N VAL A 240 -7.51 -5.55 9.78
CA VAL A 240 -7.66 -5.47 11.24
C VAL A 240 -6.32 -5.42 11.96
N THR A 241 -6.31 -4.69 13.07
CA THR A 241 -5.21 -4.61 14.05
C THR A 241 -5.34 -5.70 15.11
N PRO A 242 -4.39 -5.86 16.06
CA PRO A 242 -4.52 -6.84 17.15
C PRO A 242 -5.77 -6.65 18.01
N THR A 243 -6.32 -5.44 18.04
CA THR A 243 -7.57 -5.14 18.75
C THR A 243 -8.83 -5.54 17.97
N GLY A 244 -8.70 -6.15 16.79
CA GLY A 244 -9.80 -6.46 15.87
C GLY A 244 -10.42 -5.21 15.20
N ARG A 245 -9.93 -4.01 15.54
CA ARG A 245 -10.38 -2.75 14.96
C ARG A 245 -9.70 -2.49 13.62
N PRO A 246 -10.35 -1.74 12.71
CA PRO A 246 -9.70 -1.28 11.48
C PRO A 246 -8.40 -0.53 11.77
N ILE A 247 -7.44 -0.65 10.87
CA ILE A 247 -6.25 0.19 10.88
C ILE A 247 -6.66 1.67 10.70
N ILE A 248 -5.89 2.60 11.24
CA ILE A 248 -6.13 4.03 11.07
C ILE A 248 -4.92 4.67 10.41
N TYR A 249 -5.08 5.85 9.84
CA TYR A 249 -4.03 6.57 9.14
C TYR A 249 -3.88 7.99 9.67
N GLY A 250 -2.75 8.64 9.39
CA GLY A 250 -2.39 9.96 9.90
C GLY A 250 -1.61 9.91 11.22
N ARG A 251 -0.90 8.83 11.56
CA ARG A 251 -0.14 8.75 12.83
C ARG A 251 1.26 9.36 12.71
N HIS A 252 1.32 10.67 12.49
CA HIS A 252 2.60 11.42 12.42
C HIS A 252 3.48 11.24 13.66
N ALA A 253 2.89 11.22 14.86
CA ALA A 253 3.62 10.97 16.10
C ALA A 253 4.33 9.60 16.13
N MET A 254 3.87 8.63 15.33
CA MET A 254 4.47 7.31 15.16
C MET A 254 5.32 7.22 13.88
N ALA A 255 5.68 8.37 13.29
CA ALA A 255 6.37 8.48 12.01
C ALA A 255 5.71 7.64 10.91
N TYR A 256 4.37 7.62 10.88
CA TYR A 256 3.59 6.85 9.90
C TYR A 256 3.87 5.34 9.88
N ARG A 257 4.42 4.78 10.96
CA ARG A 257 4.64 3.33 11.08
C ARG A 257 3.36 2.61 11.45
N ASN A 258 3.20 1.41 10.90
CA ASN A 258 2.15 0.48 11.27
C ASN A 258 2.60 -0.51 12.34
N GLY A 259 1.64 -0.97 13.13
CA GLY A 259 1.78 -2.19 13.93
C GLY A 259 1.37 -3.43 13.14
N PRO A 260 1.33 -4.61 13.80
CA PRO A 260 0.85 -5.84 13.20
C PRO A 260 -0.57 -5.70 12.64
N PHE A 261 -0.86 -6.31 11.51
CA PHE A 261 -2.20 -6.35 10.92
C PHE A 261 -2.49 -7.66 10.19
N ALA A 262 -3.77 -7.89 9.93
CA ALA A 262 -4.26 -8.93 9.03
C ALA A 262 -5.23 -8.33 8.01
N ALA A 263 -4.97 -8.58 6.74
CA ALA A 263 -5.87 -8.32 5.62
C ALA A 263 -6.64 -9.61 5.31
N LEU A 264 -7.97 -9.53 5.32
CA LEU A 264 -8.86 -10.69 5.27
C LEU A 264 -9.87 -10.51 4.14
N GLY A 265 -9.99 -11.53 3.28
CA GLY A 265 -11.03 -11.61 2.25
C GLY A 265 -12.40 -11.82 2.88
N ASP A 266 -12.52 -12.78 3.79
CA ASP A 266 -13.73 -12.99 4.60
C ASP A 266 -13.62 -12.26 5.95
N PRO A 267 -14.44 -11.23 6.22
CA PRO A 267 -14.43 -10.51 7.50
C PRO A 267 -14.70 -11.39 8.72
N ALA A 268 -15.36 -12.55 8.56
CA ALA A 268 -15.62 -13.47 9.67
C ALA A 268 -14.34 -14.07 10.25
N LEU A 269 -13.26 -14.14 9.47
CA LEU A 269 -11.94 -14.60 9.94
C LEU A 269 -11.36 -13.71 11.05
N ALA A 270 -11.80 -12.45 11.16
CA ALA A 270 -11.29 -11.52 12.16
C ALA A 270 -11.46 -12.03 13.62
N ALA A 271 -12.45 -12.88 13.87
CA ALA A 271 -12.67 -13.49 15.19
C ALA A 271 -11.64 -14.58 15.55
N ARG A 272 -10.92 -15.12 14.56
CA ARG A 272 -9.91 -16.19 14.72
C ARG A 272 -8.48 -15.68 14.64
N VAL A 273 -8.28 -14.47 14.11
CA VAL A 273 -6.96 -13.87 13.97
C VAL A 273 -6.42 -13.47 15.33
N ALA A 274 -5.27 -14.04 15.72
CA ALA A 274 -4.52 -13.67 16.91
C ALA A 274 -3.22 -12.99 16.50
N LEU A 275 -3.18 -11.65 16.54
CA LEU A 275 -1.98 -10.86 16.26
C LEU A 275 -1.27 -10.47 17.57
N PRO A 276 0.06 -10.30 17.56
CA PRO A 276 0.79 -9.84 18.74
C PRO A 276 0.34 -8.43 19.12
N ASP A 277 -0.04 -8.24 20.40
CA ASP A 277 -0.52 -6.96 20.93
C ASP A 277 0.66 -6.03 21.27
N ARG A 278 1.21 -5.42 20.23
CA ARG A 278 2.23 -4.38 20.36
C ARG A 278 2.06 -3.29 19.31
N GLY A 279 2.46 -2.08 19.66
CA GLY A 279 2.50 -0.94 18.74
C GLY A 279 3.60 -1.08 17.68
N PRO A 280 3.72 -0.07 16.79
CA PRO A 280 4.81 -0.01 15.82
C PRO A 280 6.17 -0.10 16.51
N ILE A 281 7.10 -0.84 15.91
CA ILE A 281 8.48 -0.90 16.42
C ILE A 281 9.17 0.41 16.08
N LEU A 282 9.36 1.28 17.08
CA LEU A 282 10.13 2.52 16.95
C LEU A 282 11.63 2.21 17.08
N ARG A 283 12.42 2.50 16.04
CA ARG A 283 13.88 2.60 16.16
C ARG A 283 14.25 4.06 16.48
N PRO A 284 15.36 4.32 17.20
CA PRO A 284 15.79 5.69 17.51
C PRO A 284 15.94 6.55 16.25
N ARG A 285 15.43 7.79 16.28
CA ARG A 285 15.71 8.81 15.25
C ARG A 285 17.18 9.25 15.42
N GLU A 286 18.09 8.78 14.58
CA GLU A 286 19.38 9.45 14.38
C GLU A 286 19.20 10.52 13.29
N SER A 287 19.70 11.73 13.54
CA SER A 287 19.56 12.89 12.66
C SER A 287 20.22 12.62 11.31
N ALA A 288 19.43 12.46 10.25
CA ALA A 288 19.93 12.29 8.89
C ALA A 288 20.21 13.65 8.25
N GLY A 289 21.48 13.91 7.92
CA GLY A 289 21.82 14.85 6.85
C GLY A 289 21.37 14.30 5.50
N VAL A 290 21.14 15.19 4.54
CA VAL A 290 20.75 14.83 3.16
C VAL A 290 21.82 13.90 2.56
N PRO A 291 21.49 12.69 2.10
CA PRO A 291 22.47 11.83 1.45
C PRO A 291 22.78 12.36 0.04
N GLU A 292 24.05 12.65 -0.24
CA GLU A 292 24.54 12.78 -1.61
C GLU A 292 24.56 11.40 -2.28
N LEU A 293 23.99 11.32 -3.49
CA LEU A 293 24.01 10.12 -4.33
C LEU A 293 25.42 9.89 -4.86
N THR A 294 26.22 9.06 -4.19
CA THR A 294 27.48 8.58 -4.75
C THR A 294 27.25 7.24 -5.46
N PRO A 295 27.55 7.11 -6.76
CA PRO A 295 27.38 5.84 -7.47
C PRO A 295 28.29 4.77 -6.86
N VAL A 296 27.71 3.62 -6.50
CA VAL A 296 28.46 2.43 -6.12
C VAL A 296 29.03 1.81 -7.39
N LEU A 297 30.19 2.29 -7.84
CA LEU A 297 31.00 1.57 -8.81
C LEU A 297 31.65 0.38 -8.09
N ARG A 298 31.38 -0.85 -8.53
CA ARG A 298 32.15 -2.02 -8.10
C ARG A 298 33.30 -2.30 -9.09
N PRO A 299 34.42 -2.86 -8.58
CA PRO A 299 35.69 -3.00 -9.29
C PRO A 299 35.68 -3.98 -10.47
#